data_AF-A0A7Y6L8U7-F1
#
_entry.id   AF-A0A7Y6L8U7-F1
#
_cell.length_a   1.000
_cell.length_b   1.000
_cell.length_c   1.000
_cell.angle_alpha   90.00
_cell.angle_beta   90.00
_cell.angle_gamma   90.00
#
_symmetry.space_group_name_H-M   'P 1'
#
loop_
_entity.id
_entity.type
_entity.pdbx_description
1 polymer ?
#
loop_
_entity_poly.entity_id
_entity_poly.type
_entity_poly.pdbx_seq_one_letter_code
_entity_poly.pdbx_strand_id
1 'polypeptide(L)' 'HWNIEFDDAGAIGRRYRRQDEIGTPYCVTVDFDTLDDNAVTVRERDSMKQERVSLDQIEGYLAGRLVGA' A
#
# COMPACT_ATOMS: atom_id res chain seq x y z
N HIS A 1 -14.85 6.73 0.45
CA HIS A 1 -13.78 7.44 1.20
C HIS A 1 -13.15 6.46 2.16
N TRP A 2 -11.84 6.23 2.04
CA TRP A 2 -11.09 5.35 2.93
C TRP A 2 -10.25 6.17 3.91
N ASN A 3 -10.00 5.62 5.09
CA ASN A 3 -9.03 6.20 6.01
C ASN A 3 -7.63 5.87 5.49
N ILE A 4 -6.82 6.90 5.25
CA ILE A 4 -5.48 6.76 4.66
C ILE A 4 -4.50 7.50 5.56
N GLU A 5 -3.44 6.82 5.96
CA GLU A 5 -2.33 7.41 6.69
C GLU A 5 -1.09 7.44 5.78
N PHE A 6 -0.49 8.61 5.65
CA PHE A 6 0.69 8.84 4.82
C PHE A 6 1.93 8.96 5.71
N ASP A 7 2.97 8.20 5.39
CA ASP A 7 4.25 8.18 6.12
C ASP A 7 5.43 8.12 5.15
N ASP A 8 6.20 9.21 5.08
CA ASP A 8 7.45 9.35 4.36
C ASP A 8 8.68 9.30 5.29
N ALA A 9 8.48 9.16 6.60
CA ALA A 9 9.53 9.28 7.60
C ALA A 9 10.28 7.95 7.81
N GLY A 10 11.53 7.92 7.38
CA GLY A 10 12.49 6.84 7.67
C GLY A 10 12.42 5.64 6.72
N ALA A 11 13.22 4.62 7.02
CA ALA A 11 13.35 3.43 6.18
C ALA A 11 12.03 2.66 6.02
N ILE A 12 11.77 2.13 4.82
CA ILE A 12 10.53 1.45 4.44
C ILE A 12 10.16 0.29 5.38
N GLY A 13 11.14 -0.50 5.82
CA GLY A 13 10.90 -1.59 6.77
C GLY A 13 10.40 -1.13 8.14
N ARG A 14 10.81 0.06 8.61
CA ARG A 14 10.26 0.65 9.85
C ARG A 14 8.85 1.17 9.66
N ARG A 15 8.50 1.63 8.46
CA ARG A 15 7.16 2.09 8.11
C ARG A 15 6.19 0.92 8.07
N TYR A 16 6.55 -0.18 7.41
CA TYR A 16 5.73 -1.41 7.42
C TYR A 16 5.47 -1.90 8.84
N ARG A 17 6.47 -1.93 9.74
CA ARG A 17 6.21 -2.31 11.13
C ARG A 17 5.21 -1.41 11.84
N ARG A 18 5.34 -0.09 11.71
CA ARG A 18 4.38 0.86 12.31
C ARG A 18 2.97 0.64 11.78
N GLN A 19 2.83 0.46 10.47
CA GLN A 19 1.56 0.20 9.81
C GLN A 19 0.96 -1.16 10.21
N ASP A 20 1.80 -2.19 10.35
CA ASP A 20 1.41 -3.51 10.83
C ASP A 20 0.93 -3.42 12.31
N GLU A 21 1.59 -2.62 13.14
CA GLU A 21 1.27 -2.39 14.57
C GLU A 21 -0.06 -1.62 14.78
N ILE A 22 -0.35 -0.62 13.95
CA ILE A 22 -1.63 0.13 14.02
C ILE A 22 -2.78 -0.61 13.32
N GLY A 23 -2.49 -1.72 12.66
CA GLY A 23 -3.49 -2.60 12.06
C GLY A 23 -3.89 -2.23 10.63
N THR A 24 -3.08 -1.45 9.91
CA THR A 24 -3.32 -1.12 8.50
C THR A 24 -3.26 -2.38 7.63
N PRO A 25 -4.36 -2.77 6.93
CA PRO A 25 -4.40 -4.02 6.17
C PRO A 25 -3.58 -3.98 4.87
N TYR A 26 -3.55 -2.82 4.20
CA TYR A 26 -2.85 -2.62 2.93
C TYR A 26 -1.93 -1.39 3.00
N CYS A 27 -0.66 -1.59 2.67
CA CYS A 27 0.35 -0.53 2.59
C CYS A 27 0.69 -0.25 1.12
N VAL A 28 0.45 0.98 0.66
CA VAL A 28 0.84 1.41 -0.69
C VAL A 28 2.18 2.11 -0.63
N THR A 29 3.12 1.68 -1.45
CA THR A 29 4.47 2.25 -1.55
C THR A 29 4.65 2.86 -2.93
N VAL A 30 4.97 4.15 -2.93
CA VAL A 30 5.40 4.90 -4.12
C VAL A 30 6.93 4.95 -4.07
N ASP A 31 7.57 4.37 -5.07
CA ASP A 31 9.02 4.36 -5.25
C ASP A 31 9.43 5.27 -6.44
N PHE A 32 10.73 5.41 -6.69
CA PHE A 32 11.20 6.19 -7.84
C PHE A 32 10.80 5.53 -9.17
N ASP A 33 10.75 4.19 -9.20
CA ASP A 33 10.34 3.44 -10.38
C ASP A 33 8.88 3.74 -10.77
N THR A 34 8.03 4.12 -9.79
CA THR A 34 6.65 4.56 -10.02
C THR A 34 6.58 5.74 -11.00
N LEU A 35 7.57 6.62 -11.00
CA LEU A 35 7.60 7.78 -11.91
C LEU A 35 7.83 7.36 -13.37
N ASP A 36 8.50 6.23 -13.57
CA ASP A 36 8.82 5.71 -14.90
C ASP A 36 7.75 4.74 -15.41
N ASP A 37 7.14 3.94 -14.53
CA ASP A 37 6.21 2.86 -14.91
C ASP A 37 4.74 3.10 -14.52
N ASN A 38 4.44 4.22 -13.86
CA ASN A 38 3.11 4.56 -13.35
C ASN A 38 2.46 3.43 -12.52
N ALA A 39 3.28 2.65 -11.81
CA ALA A 39 2.81 1.56 -10.97
C ALA A 39 3.37 1.66 -9.56
N VAL A 40 2.53 1.34 -8.58
CA VAL A 40 2.86 1.39 -7.16
C VAL A 40 2.90 -0.02 -6.59
N THR A 41 3.66 -0.19 -5.52
CA THR A 41 3.75 -1.49 -4.83
C THR A 41 2.76 -1.52 -3.68
N VAL A 42 1.82 -2.46 -3.71
CA VAL A 42 0.84 -2.69 -2.65
C VAL A 42 1.27 -3.91 -1.85
N ARG A 43 1.49 -3.74 -0.54
CA ARG A 43 1.78 -4.81 0.40
C ARG A 43 0.56 -5.13 1.25
N GLU A 44 0.20 -6.40 1.34
CA GLU A 44 -0.83 -6.89 2.25
C GLU A 44 -0.21 -7.37 3.56
N ARG A 45 -0.78 -6.94 4.69
CA ARG A 45 -0.26 -7.25 6.04
C ARG A 45 -0.31 -8.75 6.35
N ASP A 46 -1.48 -9.36 6.18
CA ASP A 46 -1.73 -10.73 6.67
C ASP A 46 -1.00 -11.79 5.83
N SER A 47 -0.94 -11.59 4.51
CA SER A 47 -0.26 -12.50 3.58
C SER A 47 1.22 -12.18 3.41
N MET A 48 1.68 -11.00 3.86
CA MET A 48 3.03 -10.47 3.62
C MET A 48 3.39 -10.34 2.13
N LYS A 49 2.41 -10.45 1.22
CA LYS A 49 2.62 -10.37 -0.23
C LYS A 49 2.78 -8.92 -0.66
N GLN A 50 3.60 -8.73 -1.70
CA GLN A 50 3.81 -7.46 -2.37
C GLN A 50 3.42 -7.63 -3.84
N GLU A 51 2.49 -6.82 -4.31
CA GLU A 51 2.01 -6.82 -5.68
C GLU A 51 2.25 -5.44 -6.30
N ARG A 52 2.74 -5.40 -7.54
CA ARG A 52 2.89 -4.14 -8.28
C ARG A 52 1.61 -3.90 -9.09
N VAL A 53 0.96 -2.77 -8.83
CA VAL A 53 -0.35 -2.43 -9.38
C VAL A 53 -0.25 -1.06 -10.04
N SER A 54 -0.75 -0.95 -11.27
CA SER A 54 -0.81 0.32 -11.98
C SER A 54 -1.68 1.34 -11.23
N LEU A 55 -1.28 2.61 -11.26
CA LEU A 55 -2.02 3.71 -10.62
C LEU A 55 -3.48 3.79 -11.09
N ASP A 56 -3.74 3.49 -12.37
CA ASP A 56 -5.10 3.49 -12.92
C ASP A 56 -5.98 2.37 -12.37
N GLN A 57 -5.38 1.28 -11.87
CA GLN A 57 -6.09 0.10 -11.39
C GLN A 57 -6.14 0.00 -9.87
N ILE A 58 -5.37 0.82 -9.15
CA ILE A 58 -5.24 0.69 -7.70
C ILE A 58 -6.55 0.90 -6.96
N GLU A 59 -7.38 1.83 -7.42
CA GLU A 59 -8.67 2.10 -6.78
C GLU A 59 -9.59 0.87 -6.88
N GLY A 60 -9.71 0.25 -8.06
CA GLY A 60 -10.47 -0.99 -8.22
C GLY A 60 -9.85 -2.17 -7.46
N TYR A 61 -8.52 -2.26 -7.45
CA TYR A 61 -7.77 -3.30 -6.75
C TYR A 61 -8.02 -3.27 -5.24
N LEU A 62 -7.97 -2.08 -4.64
CA LEU A 62 -8.23 -1.86 -3.22
C LEU A 62 -9.72 -1.94 -2.91
N ALA A 63 -10.58 -1.39 -3.76
CA ALA A 63 -12.03 -1.43 -3.56
C ALA A 63 -12.53 -2.86 -3.43
N GLY A 64 -12.09 -3.78 -4.31
CA GLY A 64 -12.48 -5.20 -4.25
C GLY A 64 -11.95 -5.96 -3.03
N ARG A 65 -10.83 -5.51 -2.45
CA ARG A 65 -10.16 -6.17 -1.31
C ARG A 65 -10.56 -5.58 0.05
N LEU A 66 -10.96 -4.32 0.06
CA LEU A 66 -11.47 -3.60 1.23
C LEU A 66 -12.99 -3.75 1.38
N VAL A 67 -13.68 -4.53 0.54
CA VAL A 67 -15.11 -4.83 0.70
C VAL A 67 -15.31 -5.68 1.95
N GLY A 68 -15.61 -5.03 3.07
CA GLY A 68 -15.85 -5.70 4.34
C GLY A 68 -15.62 -4.85 5.60
N ALA A 69 -15.26 -3.57 5.47
CA ALA A 69 -15.25 -2.63 6.59
C ALA A 69 -16.61 -1.94 6.76
#